data_AF-A0A391P9E6-F1
#
_entry.id   AF-A0A391P9E6-F1
#
_cell.length_a   1.000
_cell.length_b   1.000
_cell.length_c   1.000
_cell.angle_alpha   90.00
_cell.angle_beta   90.00
_cell.angle_gamma   90.00
#
_symmetry.space_group_name_H-M   'P 1'
#
loop_
_entity.id
_entity.type
_entity.pdbx_description
1 polymer ?
#
loop_
_entity_poly.entity_id
_entity_poly.type
_entity_poly.pdbx_seq_one_letter_code
_entity_poly.pdbx_strand_id
1 'polypeptide(L)'
;MSIVNTLSLESNRQIKINFDGGDLSSDAGLLLIKEFVSKLDIDKLFSRSFKTNDSASFRYHTDKENLLQIIYMIIAGYFEDDVSDELTNDPVFKAVLNKDALASQPTVSRLDDWHYQQTCENNA
;
A
#
# COMPACT_ATOMS: atom_id res chain seq x y z
N MET A 1 -7.22 -25.97 -0.62
CA MET A 1 -6.30 -26.44 0.44
C MET A 1 -6.92 -26.08 1.77
N SER A 2 -7.05 -27.00 2.73
CA SER A 2 -7.51 -26.63 4.08
C SER A 2 -6.37 -25.88 4.78
N ILE A 3 -6.57 -24.59 5.08
CA ILE A 3 -5.70 -23.85 5.98
C ILE A 3 -5.62 -24.65 7.29
N VAL A 4 -4.42 -25.05 7.67
CA VAL A 4 -4.19 -25.84 8.87
C VAL A 4 -4.47 -24.93 10.07
N ASN A 5 -5.59 -25.16 10.75
CA ASN A 5 -5.88 -24.58 12.05
C ASN A 5 -4.70 -24.84 13.02
N THR A 6 -4.51 -23.96 14.00
CA THR A 6 -3.45 -24.06 15.02
C THR A 6 -3.24 -25.49 15.52
N LEU A 7 -2.10 -26.09 15.15
CA LEU A 7 -1.65 -27.42 15.56
C LEU A 7 -0.84 -27.28 16.85
N SER A 8 -1.18 -28.05 17.88
CA SER A 8 -0.30 -28.17 19.06
C SER A 8 0.63 -29.36 18.90
N LEU A 9 1.90 -29.22 19.29
CA LEU A 9 2.84 -30.36 19.22
C LEU A 9 2.46 -31.44 20.23
N GLU A 10 2.51 -32.71 19.82
CA GLU A 10 2.28 -33.83 20.74
C GLU A 10 3.34 -33.92 21.85
N SER A 11 4.58 -33.49 21.55
CA SER A 11 5.69 -33.46 22.52
C SER A 11 5.55 -32.34 23.55
N ASN A 12 4.89 -31.24 23.20
CA ASN A 12 4.62 -30.11 24.08
C ASN A 12 3.40 -29.33 23.60
N ARG A 13 2.26 -29.54 24.25
CA ARG A 13 0.99 -28.89 23.90
C ARG A 13 0.96 -27.37 24.15
N GLN A 14 1.98 -26.80 24.80
CA GLN A 14 2.14 -25.35 24.91
C GLN A 14 2.71 -24.74 23.63
N ILE A 15 3.42 -25.52 22.81
CA ILE A 15 3.93 -25.07 21.52
C ILE A 15 2.83 -25.27 20.47
N LYS A 16 2.40 -24.16 19.88
CA LYS A 16 1.36 -24.09 18.86
C LYS A 16 1.95 -23.59 17.54
N ILE A 17 1.66 -24.28 16.45
CA ILE A 17 2.07 -23.95 15.09
C ILE A 17 0.80 -23.61 14.31
N ASN A 18 0.70 -22.39 13.80
CA ASN A 18 -0.30 -21.99 12.83
C ASN A 18 0.39 -21.57 11.53
N PHE A 19 -0.36 -21.63 10.44
CA PHE A 19 0.04 -21.13 9.13
C PHE A 19 -0.90 -20.00 8.69
N ASP A 20 -1.47 -19.27 9.66
CA ASP A 20 -2.31 -18.09 9.39
C ASP A 20 -1.47 -16.83 9.12
N GLY A 21 -0.14 -16.91 9.31
CA GLY A 21 0.79 -15.80 9.11
C GLY A 21 0.67 -14.67 10.14
N GLY A 22 -0.45 -14.57 10.86
CA GLY A 22 -0.79 -13.43 11.70
C GLY A 22 -0.78 -12.09 10.94
N ASP A 23 -0.98 -11.00 11.67
CA ASP A 23 -0.76 -9.64 11.14
C ASP A 23 0.73 -9.27 11.26
N LEU A 24 1.59 -9.96 10.52
CA LEU A 24 3.03 -9.68 10.46
C LEU A 24 3.36 -8.76 9.30
N SER A 25 4.30 -7.85 9.52
CA SER A 25 4.86 -6.97 8.50
C SER A 25 6.31 -6.65 8.80
N SER A 26 7.15 -6.59 7.77
CA SER A 26 8.54 -6.12 7.84
C SER A 26 8.67 -4.60 7.71
N ASP A 27 7.58 -3.90 7.37
CA ASP A 27 7.62 -2.51 6.92
C ASP A 27 7.31 -1.50 8.03
N ALA A 28 7.42 -1.92 9.30
CA ALA A 28 7.13 -1.10 10.48
C ALA A 28 7.91 0.24 10.53
N GLY A 29 9.04 0.34 9.82
CA GLY A 29 9.78 1.60 9.65
C GLY A 29 8.96 2.71 8.97
N LEU A 30 7.97 2.36 8.14
CA LEU A 30 7.07 3.33 7.50
C LEU A 30 6.22 4.12 8.49
N LEU A 31 6.00 3.63 9.72
CA LEU A 31 5.30 4.37 10.77
C LEU A 31 6.01 5.69 11.11
N LEU A 32 7.35 5.68 11.13
CA LEU A 32 8.15 6.89 11.38
C LEU A 32 8.06 7.86 10.20
N ILE A 33 8.05 7.33 8.97
CA ILE A 33 7.88 8.11 7.75
C ILE A 33 6.50 8.76 7.71
N LYS A 34 5.44 8.02 8.09
CA LYS A 34 4.08 8.55 8.20
C LYS A 34 3.99 9.68 9.21
N GLU A 35 4.62 9.53 10.38
CA GLU A 35 4.69 10.58 11.39
C GLU A 35 5.39 11.84 10.85
N PHE A 36 6.51 11.67 10.14
CA PHE A 36 7.23 12.76 9.49
C PHE A 36 6.38 13.49 8.44
N VAL A 37 5.75 12.75 7.52
CA VAL A 37 4.83 13.28 6.49
C VAL A 37 3.70 14.09 7.13
N SER A 38 3.13 13.58 8.22
CA SER A 38 2.01 14.22 8.91
C SER A 38 2.46 15.47 9.68
N LYS A 39 3.63 15.46 10.32
CA LYS A 39 4.17 16.64 11.03
C LYS A 39 4.48 17.81 10.10
N LEU A 40 4.88 17.52 8.87
CA LEU A 40 5.17 18.52 7.86
C LEU A 40 3.97 18.89 6.99
N ASP A 41 2.78 18.34 7.28
CA ASP A 41 1.56 18.55 6.49
C ASP A 41 1.73 18.23 4.99
N ILE A 42 2.63 17.29 4.66
CA ILE A 42 2.92 16.89 3.27
C ILE A 42 1.70 16.20 2.64
N ASP A 43 0.94 15.44 3.43
CA ASP A 43 -0.32 14.83 2.97
C ASP A 43 -1.37 15.88 2.56
N LYS A 44 -1.44 17.01 3.27
CA LYS A 44 -2.29 18.15 2.89
C LYS A 44 -1.79 18.83 1.63
N LEU A 45 -0.47 18.91 1.43
CA LEU A 45 0.12 19.43 0.20
C LEU A 45 -0.30 18.58 -1.01
N PHE A 46 -0.16 17.25 -0.92
CA PHE A 46 -0.58 16.34 -2.00
C PHE A 46 -2.06 16.46 -2.32
N SER A 47 -2.92 16.60 -1.29
CA SER A 47 -4.35 16.81 -1.48
C SER A 47 -4.69 18.03 -2.34
N ARG A 48 -3.83 19.07 -2.32
CA ARG A 48 -4.06 20.35 -3.01
C ARG A 48 -3.35 20.41 -4.37
N SER A 49 -2.16 19.82 -4.45
CA SER A 49 -1.26 19.98 -5.58
C SER A 49 -1.31 18.82 -6.57
N PHE A 50 -1.82 17.66 -6.17
CA PHE A 50 -1.86 16.48 -7.01
C PHE A 50 -3.29 16.06 -7.33
N LYS A 51 -3.62 16.06 -8.62
CA LYS A 51 -4.91 15.61 -9.12
C LYS A 51 -4.74 15.03 -10.53
N THR A 52 -5.26 13.83 -10.73
CA THR A 52 -5.29 13.21 -12.05
C THR A 52 -6.54 13.66 -12.81
N ASN A 53 -6.43 13.71 -14.14
CA ASN A 53 -7.57 13.98 -15.03
C ASN A 53 -8.29 12.68 -15.44
N ASP A 54 -8.25 11.65 -14.60
CA ASP A 54 -8.90 10.37 -14.90
C ASP A 54 -10.43 10.52 -14.95
N SER A 55 -11.05 10.10 -16.05
CA SER A 55 -12.52 10.15 -16.20
C SER A 55 -13.26 9.00 -15.48
N ALA A 56 -12.56 8.10 -14.80
CA ALA A 56 -13.16 6.98 -14.10
C ALA A 56 -14.22 7.43 -13.10
N SER A 57 -15.45 6.99 -13.32
CA SER A 57 -16.64 7.35 -12.54
C SER A 57 -16.69 6.67 -11.17
N PHE A 58 -15.99 5.55 -11.00
CA PHE A 58 -15.92 4.79 -9.75
C PHE A 58 -14.48 4.75 -9.24
N ARG A 59 -14.10 5.72 -8.39
CA ARG A 59 -12.81 5.72 -7.69
C ARG A 59 -13.01 5.47 -6.20
N TYR A 60 -12.59 4.29 -5.76
CA TYR A 60 -12.55 3.91 -4.34
C TYR A 60 -11.29 4.43 -3.62
N HIS A 61 -10.25 4.75 -4.37
CA HIS A 61 -9.01 5.32 -3.88
C HIS A 61 -8.75 6.67 -4.55
N THR A 62 -8.54 7.69 -3.74
CA THR A 62 -8.30 9.06 -4.22
C THR A 62 -6.88 9.22 -4.76
N ASP A 63 -6.66 10.22 -5.62
CA ASP A 63 -5.34 10.49 -6.22
C ASP A 63 -4.23 10.64 -5.17
N LYS A 64 -4.53 11.36 -4.07
CA LYS A 64 -3.63 11.52 -2.93
C LYS A 64 -3.26 10.19 -2.31
N GLU A 65 -4.22 9.29 -2.13
CA GLU A 65 -3.99 8.01 -1.49
C GLU A 65 -3.17 7.08 -2.38
N ASN A 66 -3.46 7.04 -3.69
CA ASN A 66 -2.68 6.28 -4.65
C ASN A 66 -1.24 6.79 -4.71
N LEU A 67 -1.04 8.12 -4.74
CA LEU A 67 0.28 8.73 -4.70
C LEU A 67 1.04 8.37 -3.42
N LEU A 68 0.39 8.48 -2.25
CA LEU A 68 1.03 8.12 -0.97
C LEU A 68 1.39 6.64 -0.90
N GLN A 69 0.54 5.76 -1.46
CA GLN A 69 0.81 4.33 -1.52
C GLN A 69 2.07 4.04 -2.35
N ILE A 70 2.19 4.63 -3.55
CA ILE A 70 3.38 4.49 -4.40
C ILE A 70 4.63 5.03 -3.69
N ILE A 71 4.55 6.20 -3.04
CA ILE A 71 5.68 6.76 -2.28
C ILE A 71 6.14 5.80 -1.18
N TYR A 72 5.22 5.22 -0.41
CA TYR A 72 5.57 4.28 0.66
C TYR A 72 6.10 2.96 0.12
N MET A 73 5.56 2.46 -1.00
CA MET A 73 6.10 1.30 -1.71
C MET A 73 7.56 1.54 -2.12
N ILE A 74 7.85 2.67 -2.76
CA ILE A 74 9.21 3.04 -3.18
C ILE A 74 10.16 3.14 -1.97
N ILE A 75 9.72 3.76 -0.87
CA ILE A 75 10.54 3.89 0.35
C ILE A 75 10.83 2.52 0.97
N ALA A 76 9.86 1.59 0.94
CA ALA A 76 10.03 0.23 1.40
C ALA A 76 10.82 -0.67 0.42
N GLY A 77 11.11 -0.18 -0.79
CA GLY A 77 11.89 -0.90 -1.80
C GLY A 77 11.06 -1.74 -2.77
N TYR A 78 9.75 -1.51 -2.83
CA TYR A 78 8.86 -2.11 -3.83
C TYR A 78 8.70 -1.17 -5.02
N PHE A 79 9.17 -1.62 -6.18
CA PHE A 79 9.20 -0.80 -7.42
C PHE A 79 8.21 -1.26 -8.47
N GLU A 80 7.76 -2.50 -8.40
CA GLU A 80 6.82 -3.09 -9.34
C GLU A 80 5.39 -2.97 -8.80
N ASP A 81 4.44 -2.82 -9.72
CA ASP A 81 3.02 -2.61 -9.41
C ASP A 81 2.31 -3.88 -8.94
N ASP A 82 2.78 -5.06 -9.35
CA ASP A 82 2.27 -6.38 -8.98
C ASP A 82 2.34 -6.65 -7.47
N VAL A 83 3.34 -6.08 -6.80
CA VAL A 83 3.48 -6.14 -5.34
C VAL A 83 2.31 -5.48 -4.62
N SER A 84 1.59 -4.55 -5.26
CA SER A 84 0.46 -3.85 -4.67
C SER A 84 -0.69 -4.79 -4.27
N ASP A 85 -0.88 -5.89 -5.00
CA ASP A 85 -1.89 -6.89 -4.66
C ASP A 85 -1.49 -7.69 -3.41
N GLU A 86 -0.20 -7.96 -3.22
CA GLU A 86 0.33 -8.63 -2.02
C GLU A 86 0.21 -7.73 -0.79
N LEU A 87 0.51 -6.43 -0.94
CA LEU A 87 0.44 -5.43 0.13
C LEU A 87 -0.99 -5.02 0.49
N THR A 88 -2.00 -5.44 -0.28
CA THR A 88 -3.41 -5.10 -0.04
C THR A 88 -3.85 -5.42 1.38
N ASN A 89 -3.30 -6.49 1.96
CA ASN A 89 -3.61 -6.93 3.32
C ASN A 89 -2.52 -6.66 4.34
N ASP A 90 -1.40 -6.01 3.98
CA ASP A 90 -0.33 -5.74 4.92
C ASP A 90 -0.81 -4.77 6.02
N PRO A 91 -0.65 -5.13 7.31
CA PRO A 91 -1.20 -4.36 8.42
C PRO A 91 -0.51 -3.01 8.60
N VAL A 92 0.78 -2.89 8.27
CA VAL A 92 1.51 -1.61 8.39
C VAL A 92 1.11 -0.69 7.27
N PHE A 93 1.02 -1.17 6.03
CA PHE A 93 0.54 -0.39 4.90
C PHE A 93 -0.88 0.15 5.11
N LYS A 94 -1.79 -0.70 5.63
CA LYS A 94 -3.13 -0.25 6.05
C LYS A 94 -3.07 0.84 7.11
N ALA A 95 -2.20 0.70 8.10
CA ALA A 95 -2.05 1.68 9.17
C ALA A 95 -1.48 3.02 8.68
N VAL A 96 -0.41 3.01 7.87
CA VAL A 96 0.24 4.26 7.41
C VAL A 96 -0.62 5.03 6.41
N LEU A 97 -1.42 4.33 5.61
CA LEU A 97 -2.37 4.95 4.68
C LEU A 97 -3.75 5.21 5.33
N ASN A 98 -4.01 4.62 6.49
CA ASN A 98 -5.29 4.66 7.20
C ASN A 98 -6.47 4.17 6.33
N LYS A 99 -6.35 2.95 5.79
CA LYS A 99 -7.33 2.32 4.88
C LYS A 99 -7.56 0.86 5.23
N ASP A 100 -8.76 0.36 4.95
CA ASP A 100 -9.11 -1.06 5.13
C ASP A 100 -8.51 -1.97 4.04
N ALA A 101 -8.28 -1.39 2.86
CA ALA A 101 -7.64 -2.04 1.72
C ALA A 101 -6.88 -0.99 0.89
N LEU A 102 -5.72 -1.39 0.38
CA LEU A 102 -4.90 -0.58 -0.52
C LEU A 102 -5.42 -0.65 -1.95
N ALA A 103 -4.92 0.26 -2.78
CA ALA A 103 -5.08 0.17 -4.22
C ALA A 103 -4.45 -1.13 -4.75
N SER A 104 -5.15 -1.81 -5.65
CA SER A 104 -4.65 -3.00 -6.32
C SER A 104 -3.66 -2.65 -7.44
N GLN A 105 -2.96 -3.66 -7.97
CA GLN A 105 -2.05 -3.52 -9.11
C GLN A 105 -2.69 -2.72 -10.27
N PRO A 106 -3.92 -3.04 -10.75
CA PRO A 106 -4.53 -2.28 -11.85
C PRO A 106 -4.86 -0.81 -11.52
N THR A 107 -4.87 -0.44 -10.25
CA THR A 107 -5.09 0.95 -9.84
C THR A 107 -3.77 1.70 -9.82
N VAL A 108 -2.69 1.05 -9.36
CA VAL A 108 -1.32 1.59 -9.38
C VAL A 108 -0.85 1.78 -10.83
N SER A 109 -0.98 0.78 -11.70
CA SER A 109 -0.52 0.89 -13.10
C SER A 109 -1.22 2.03 -13.85
N ARG A 110 -2.51 2.27 -13.57
CA ARG A 110 -3.24 3.39 -14.17
C ARG A 110 -2.65 4.75 -13.79
N LEU A 111 -2.15 4.87 -12.56
CA LEU A 111 -1.51 6.10 -12.11
C LEU A 111 -0.16 6.30 -12.81
N ASP A 112 0.60 5.21 -13.00
CA ASP A 112 1.87 5.22 -13.73
C ASP A 112 1.67 5.56 -15.22
N ASP A 113 0.67 4.95 -15.87
CA ASP A 113 0.28 5.26 -17.25
C ASP A 113 -0.08 6.74 -17.42
N TRP A 114 -0.86 7.30 -16.49
CA TRP A 114 -1.20 8.73 -16.48
C TRP A 114 0.06 9.60 -16.36
N HIS A 115 1.00 9.22 -15.49
CA HIS A 115 2.26 9.95 -15.34
C HIS A 115 3.11 9.91 -16.62
N TYR A 116 3.17 8.75 -17.29
CA TYR A 116 3.88 8.60 -18.55
C TYR A 116 3.28 9.50 -19.64
N GLN A 117 1.96 9.52 -19.79
CA GLN A 117 1.25 10.37 -20.75
C GLN A 117 1.53 11.87 -20.51
N GLN A 118 1.39 12.34 -19.27
CA GLN A 118 1.73 13.72 -18.91
C GLN A 118 3.17 14.08 -19.23
N THR A 119 4.10 13.14 -19.04
CA THR A 119 5.52 13.36 -19.35
C THR A 119 5.73 13.48 -20.86
N CYS A 120 5.07 12.66 -21.66
CA CYS A 120 5.12 12.78 -23.12
C CYS A 120 4.53 14.11 -23.61
N GLU A 121 3.39 14.53 -23.06
CA GLU A 121 2.73 15.80 -23.45
C GLU A 121 3.57 17.03 -23.10
N ASN A 122 4.23 17.05 -21.94
CA ASN A 122 5.06 18.19 -21.53
C ASN A 122 6.40 18.28 -22.28
N ASN A 123 6.81 17.21 -22.97
CA ASN A 123 8.05 17.15 -23.75
C ASN A 123 7.82 17.22 -25.27
N ALA A 124 6.56 17.40 -25.72
CA ALA A 124 6.16 17.59 -27.11
C ALA A 124 5.99 19.08 -27.45
#